data_AF-A0A142L2W9-F1
#
_entry.id   AF-A0A142L2W9-F1
#
_cell.length_a   1.000
_cell.length_b   1.000
_cell.length_c   1.000
_cell.angle_alpha   90.00
_cell.angle_beta   90.00
_cell.angle_gamma   90.00
#
_symmetry.space_group_name_H-M   'P 1'
#
loop_
_entity.id
_entity.type
_entity.pdbx_description
1 polymer ?
#
loop_
_entity_poly.entity_id
_entity_poly.type
_entity_poly.pdbx_seq_one_letter_code
_entity_poly.pdbx_strand_id
1 'polypeptide(L)'
;MKKLMIVSGIFAGSVFSSGIVFKFSHWPGAGALIAVGILSLSLIFLPLYFTLKIQEKKETKEKVLTGLTSLVCIGISLSVLFKVMHWPYANALGLVSLFILMLLFLPVYFITGIRNPDTKMNTILSSILIIGGCGLFLTLVSSPRSVAIKNEIVMSSYLRSEMILQSELKMWKTSNTSESSERSKLANNIIAQCEALKSEILLRETGCATLVGDHACKNPMEIKEGIVQDYFKGERSLKPQLEILTSIIKEYNQQLNKQFQQPIGEDALVSNLNETRTPGYINSIIQTEMFVIQNERQLLATR
;
A
#
# COMPACT_ATOMS: atom_id res chain seq x y z
N MET A 1 -4.14 -6.87 39.41
CA MET A 1 -3.54 -7.18 38.08
C MET A 1 -4.38 -8.17 37.26
N LYS A 2 -4.82 -9.33 37.79
CA LYS A 2 -5.63 -10.30 37.02
C LYS A 2 -6.91 -9.72 36.39
N LYS A 3 -7.71 -8.96 37.15
CA LYS A 3 -8.91 -8.28 36.63
C LYS A 3 -8.59 -7.32 35.48
N LEU A 4 -7.52 -6.53 35.61
CA LEU A 4 -7.07 -5.60 34.56
C LEU A 4 -6.67 -6.34 33.28
N MET A 5 -5.93 -7.44 33.39
CA MET A 5 -5.58 -8.28 32.24
C MET A 5 -6.82 -8.81 31.51
N ILE A 6 -7.81 -9.32 32.26
CA ILE A 6 -9.05 -9.85 31.66
C ILE A 6 -9.82 -8.72 30.96
N VAL A 7 -9.98 -7.57 31.62
CA VAL A 7 -10.68 -6.41 31.05
C VAL A 7 -9.97 -5.89 29.79
N SER A 8 -8.63 -5.77 29.83
CA SER A 8 -7.87 -5.33 28.66
C SER A 8 -7.96 -6.31 27.49
N GLY A 9 -8.00 -7.62 27.77
CA GLY A 9 -8.15 -8.65 26.75
C GLY A 9 -9.53 -8.62 26.08
N ILE A 10 -10.60 -8.52 26.89
CA ILE A 10 -11.97 -8.38 26.39
C ILE A 10 -12.09 -7.10 25.55
N PHE A 11 -11.62 -5.97 26.06
CA PHE A 11 -11.64 -4.70 25.35
C PHE A 11 -10.91 -4.80 24.00
N ALA A 12 -9.66 -5.29 23.99
CA ALA A 12 -8.88 -5.43 22.78
C ALA A 12 -9.56 -6.35 21.75
N GLY A 13 -10.09 -7.50 22.20
CA GLY A 13 -10.80 -8.45 21.35
C GLY A 13 -12.08 -7.89 20.75
N SER A 14 -12.88 -7.17 21.54
CA SER A 14 -14.11 -6.53 21.09
C SER A 14 -13.82 -5.41 20.09
N VAL A 15 -12.89 -4.51 20.40
CA VAL A 15 -12.52 -3.39 19.52
C VAL A 15 -11.93 -3.89 18.20
N PHE A 16 -11.05 -4.90 18.25
CA PHE A 16 -10.48 -5.50 17.04
C PHE A 16 -11.57 -6.17 16.17
N SER A 17 -12.46 -6.95 16.78
CA SER A 17 -13.58 -7.59 16.08
C SER A 17 -14.51 -6.58 15.42
N SER A 18 -14.88 -5.51 16.13
CA SER A 18 -15.67 -4.41 15.57
C SER A 18 -14.95 -3.72 14.41
N GLY A 19 -13.64 -3.50 14.52
CA GLY A 19 -12.84 -2.94 13.43
C GLY A 19 -12.83 -3.80 12.17
N ILE A 20 -12.79 -5.11 12.30
CA ILE A 20 -12.92 -6.05 11.18
C ILE A 20 -14.29 -5.91 10.52
N VAL A 21 -15.37 -5.89 11.30
CA VAL A 21 -16.74 -5.71 10.77
C VAL A 21 -16.86 -4.39 10.02
N PHE A 22 -16.34 -3.29 10.58
CA PHE A 22 -16.35 -1.98 9.92
C PHE A 22 -15.57 -2.01 8.61
N LYS A 23 -14.45 -2.76 8.55
CA LYS A 23 -13.68 -2.93 7.32
C LYS A 23 -14.48 -3.67 6.25
N PHE A 24 -15.20 -4.74 6.60
CA PHE A 24 -16.07 -5.45 5.67
C PHE A 24 -17.26 -4.60 5.21
N SER A 25 -17.84 -3.82 6.11
CA SER A 25 -18.95 -2.91 5.81
C SER A 25 -18.54 -1.61 5.11
N HIS A 26 -17.24 -1.41 4.84
CA HIS A 26 -16.68 -0.17 4.27
C HIS A 26 -17.02 1.09 5.10
N TRP A 27 -17.19 0.92 6.40
CA TRP A 27 -17.54 2.02 7.30
C TRP A 27 -16.30 2.84 7.69
N PRO A 28 -16.45 4.17 7.84
CA PRO A 28 -15.35 5.02 8.25
C PRO A 28 -14.84 4.61 9.64
N GLY A 29 -13.54 4.77 9.87
CA GLY A 29 -12.91 4.45 11.15
C GLY A 29 -12.48 2.99 11.35
N ALA A 30 -12.71 2.10 10.37
CA ALA A 30 -12.28 0.70 10.40
C ALA A 30 -10.78 0.55 10.74
N GLY A 31 -9.92 1.35 10.09
CA GLY A 31 -8.49 1.36 10.35
C GLY A 31 -8.18 1.69 11.82
N ALA A 32 -8.73 2.78 12.34
CA ALA A 32 -8.48 3.22 13.71
C ALA A 32 -8.88 2.15 14.75
N LEU A 33 -10.04 1.49 14.58
CA LEU A 33 -10.49 0.41 15.45
C LEU A 33 -9.54 -0.79 15.40
N ILE A 34 -9.09 -1.19 14.20
CA ILE A 34 -8.12 -2.28 14.07
C ILE A 34 -6.79 -1.92 14.75
N ALA A 35 -6.29 -0.69 14.57
CA ALA A 35 -5.08 -0.21 15.22
C ALA A 35 -5.20 -0.25 16.74
N VAL A 36 -6.25 0.37 17.30
CA VAL A 36 -6.45 0.45 18.76
C VAL A 36 -6.63 -0.95 19.35
N GLY A 37 -7.38 -1.83 18.68
CA GLY A 37 -7.58 -3.21 19.11
C GLY A 37 -6.27 -4.00 19.16
N ILE A 38 -5.48 -3.99 18.08
CA ILE A 38 -4.21 -4.73 18.03
C ILE A 38 -3.16 -4.12 18.96
N LEU A 39 -3.05 -2.79 19.05
CA LEU A 39 -2.11 -2.12 19.96
C LEU A 39 -2.46 -2.40 21.43
N SER A 40 -3.74 -2.41 21.78
CA SER A 40 -4.18 -2.78 23.13
C SER A 40 -3.88 -4.26 23.43
N LEU A 41 -4.05 -5.15 22.45
CA LEU A 41 -3.71 -6.55 22.59
C LEU A 41 -2.20 -6.75 22.79
N SER A 42 -1.38 -6.06 21.99
CA SER A 42 0.07 -6.27 21.93
C SER A 42 0.84 -5.55 23.03
N LEU A 43 0.45 -4.32 23.37
CA LEU A 43 1.21 -3.48 24.30
C LEU A 43 0.61 -3.45 25.72
N ILE A 44 -0.65 -3.87 25.90
CA ILE A 44 -1.30 -3.87 27.22
C ILE A 44 -1.57 -5.31 27.66
N PHE A 45 -2.38 -6.05 26.91
CA PHE A 45 -2.81 -7.38 27.34
C PHE A 45 -1.65 -8.40 27.42
N LEU A 46 -0.84 -8.53 26.37
CA LEU A 46 0.26 -9.51 26.33
C LEU A 46 1.35 -9.26 27.40
N PRO A 47 1.80 -8.03 27.66
CA PRO A 47 2.73 -7.75 28.77
C PRO A 47 2.13 -8.02 30.16
N LEU A 48 0.84 -7.70 30.37
CA LEU A 48 0.14 -8.04 31.61
C LEU A 48 0.01 -9.55 31.79
N TYR A 49 -0.28 -10.28 30.70
CA TYR A 49 -0.31 -11.74 30.72
C TYR A 49 1.05 -12.33 31.09
N PHE A 50 2.14 -11.82 30.50
CA PHE A 50 3.50 -12.25 30.82
C PHE A 50 3.84 -12.04 32.31
N THR A 51 3.64 -10.83 32.84
CA THR A 51 3.97 -10.49 34.23
C THR A 51 3.16 -11.30 35.24
N LEU A 52 1.91 -11.64 34.93
CA LEU A 52 1.10 -12.49 35.78
C LEU A 52 1.54 -13.96 35.71
N LYS A 53 1.80 -14.49 34.51
CA LYS A 53 2.20 -15.90 34.39
C LYS A 53 3.60 -16.19 34.88
N ILE A 54 4.53 -15.25 34.81
CA ILE A 54 5.89 -15.46 35.33
C ILE A 54 5.88 -15.57 36.87
N GLN A 55 4.95 -14.92 37.55
CA GLN A 55 4.77 -15.00 39.01
C GLN A 55 4.17 -16.33 39.46
N GLU A 56 3.29 -16.93 38.64
CA GLU A 56 2.64 -18.21 38.97
C GLU A 56 3.53 -19.43 38.71
N LYS A 57 4.52 -19.29 37.83
CA LYS A 57 5.41 -20.39 37.43
C LYS A 57 6.58 -20.55 38.41
N LYS A 58 6.79 -21.79 38.86
CA LYS A 58 7.90 -22.11 39.79
C LYS A 58 9.21 -22.35 39.05
N GLU A 59 9.17 -23.02 37.91
CA GLU A 59 10.38 -23.38 37.15
C GLU A 59 10.87 -22.26 36.23
N THR A 60 12.19 -22.04 36.19
CA THR A 60 12.84 -21.06 35.31
C THR A 60 12.59 -21.35 33.83
N LYS A 61 12.54 -22.63 33.42
CA LYS A 61 12.26 -23.02 32.03
C LYS A 61 10.88 -22.59 31.57
N GLU A 62 9.88 -22.77 32.44
CA GLU A 62 8.52 -22.36 32.16
C GLU A 62 8.38 -20.84 32.09
N LYS A 63 9.15 -20.08 32.90
CA LYS A 63 9.21 -18.62 32.86
C LYS A 63 9.80 -18.12 31.54
N VAL A 64 10.91 -18.71 31.10
CA VAL A 64 11.54 -18.41 29.80
C VAL A 64 10.58 -18.72 28.66
N LEU A 65 9.91 -19.87 28.70
CA LEU A 65 8.93 -20.26 27.69
C LEU A 65 7.78 -19.26 27.59
N THR A 66 7.21 -18.82 28.73
CA THR A 66 6.15 -17.80 28.74
C THR A 66 6.62 -16.46 28.20
N GLY A 67 7.84 -16.03 28.54
CA GLY A 67 8.43 -14.81 27.98
C GLY A 67 8.58 -14.89 26.47
N LEU A 68 9.14 -16.00 25.98
CA LEU A 68 9.34 -16.23 24.56
C LEU A 68 8.01 -16.28 23.80
N THR A 69 6.98 -16.96 24.33
CA THR A 69 5.63 -16.95 23.74
C THR A 69 5.07 -15.53 23.67
N SER A 70 5.13 -14.78 24.79
CA SER A 70 4.59 -13.43 24.80
C SER A 70 5.29 -12.52 23.78
N LEU A 71 6.62 -12.63 23.66
CA LEU A 71 7.40 -11.86 22.70
C LEU A 71 7.03 -12.19 21.25
N VAL A 72 6.90 -13.47 20.93
CA VAL A 72 6.49 -13.93 19.59
C VAL A 72 5.06 -13.47 19.27
N CYS A 73 4.12 -13.60 20.22
CA CYS A 73 2.74 -13.13 20.02
C CYS A 73 2.68 -11.61 19.79
N ILE A 74 3.47 -10.83 20.53
CA ILE A 74 3.59 -9.38 20.32
C ILE A 74 4.12 -9.10 18.91
N GLY A 75 5.23 -9.75 18.52
CA GLY A 75 5.83 -9.57 17.19
C GLY A 75 4.88 -9.90 16.04
N ILE A 76 4.17 -11.03 16.12
CA ILE A 76 3.19 -11.44 15.10
C ILE A 76 2.02 -10.45 15.06
N SER A 77 1.47 -10.06 16.21
CA SER A 77 0.35 -9.11 16.26
C SER A 77 0.71 -7.75 15.65
N LEU A 78 1.92 -7.23 15.95
CA LEU A 78 2.43 -6.00 15.36
C LEU A 78 2.70 -6.13 13.87
N SER A 79 3.24 -7.28 13.40
CA SER A 79 3.40 -7.54 11.98
C SER A 79 2.07 -7.49 11.22
N VAL A 80 1.02 -8.12 11.78
CA VAL A 80 -0.33 -8.07 11.21
C VAL A 80 -0.86 -6.63 11.16
N LEU A 81 -0.68 -5.86 12.24
CA LEU A 81 -1.07 -4.45 12.27
C LEU A 81 -0.39 -3.65 11.15
N PHE A 82 0.92 -3.79 11.01
CA PHE A 82 1.69 -3.09 9.98
C PHE A 82 1.23 -3.50 8.58
N LYS A 83 0.92 -4.78 8.38
CA LYS A 83 0.41 -5.29 7.10
C LYS A 83 -0.97 -4.72 6.78
N VAL A 84 -1.86 -4.66 7.75
CA VAL A 84 -3.21 -4.09 7.58
C VAL A 84 -3.16 -2.58 7.33
N MET A 85 -2.22 -1.87 7.98
CA MET A 85 -2.02 -0.43 7.84
C MET A 85 -1.14 -0.03 6.65
N HIS A 86 -0.63 -1.00 5.88
CA HIS A 86 0.33 -0.77 4.79
C HIS A 86 1.60 -0.03 5.23
N TRP A 87 1.98 -0.19 6.49
CA TRP A 87 3.19 0.41 7.02
C TRP A 87 4.43 -0.36 6.55
N PRO A 88 5.57 0.35 6.38
CA PRO A 88 6.81 -0.29 5.94
C PRO A 88 7.25 -1.34 6.95
N TYR A 89 8.04 -2.32 6.51
CA TYR A 89 8.60 -3.42 7.33
C TYR A 89 7.59 -4.47 7.85
N ALA A 90 6.32 -4.42 7.45
CA ALA A 90 5.32 -5.43 7.85
C ALA A 90 5.78 -6.88 7.62
N ASN A 91 6.30 -7.16 6.42
CA ASN A 91 6.79 -8.49 6.04
C ASN A 91 8.08 -8.86 6.79
N ALA A 92 8.99 -7.91 6.99
CA ALA A 92 10.24 -8.15 7.72
C ALA A 92 9.97 -8.52 9.18
N LEU A 93 9.11 -7.76 9.87
CA LEU A 93 8.73 -8.02 11.26
C LEU A 93 8.03 -9.38 11.42
N GLY A 94 7.16 -9.74 10.46
CA GLY A 94 6.48 -11.03 10.44
C GLY A 94 7.46 -12.19 10.26
N LEU A 95 8.40 -12.05 9.32
CA LEU A 95 9.44 -13.05 9.05
C LEU A 95 10.34 -13.25 10.27
N VAL A 96 10.80 -12.17 10.92
CA VAL A 96 11.60 -12.24 12.15
C VAL A 96 10.84 -12.94 13.27
N SER A 97 9.57 -12.57 13.47
CA SER A 97 8.73 -13.19 14.51
C SER A 97 8.52 -14.69 14.25
N LEU A 98 8.36 -15.07 12.99
CA LEU A 98 8.24 -16.46 12.57
C LEU A 98 9.55 -17.24 12.75
N PHE A 99 10.70 -16.63 12.45
CA PHE A 99 12.01 -17.24 12.69
C PHE A 99 12.23 -17.50 14.18
N ILE A 100 11.89 -16.54 15.06
CA ILE A 100 11.96 -16.74 16.51
C ILE A 100 11.02 -17.88 16.94
N LEU A 101 9.81 -17.94 16.37
CA LEU A 101 8.84 -18.99 16.66
C LEU A 101 9.37 -20.39 16.26
N MET A 102 9.94 -20.51 15.06
CA MET A 102 10.40 -21.80 14.50
C MET A 102 11.75 -22.25 15.06
N LEU A 103 12.71 -21.35 15.21
CA LEU A 103 14.09 -21.69 15.60
C LEU A 103 14.32 -21.65 17.11
N LEU A 104 13.55 -20.83 17.84
CA LEU A 104 13.74 -20.63 19.28
C LEU A 104 12.61 -21.25 20.09
N PHE A 105 11.36 -20.86 19.81
CA PHE A 105 10.22 -21.30 20.62
C PHE A 105 9.91 -22.78 20.42
N LEU A 106 9.76 -23.23 19.18
CA LEU A 106 9.34 -24.60 18.88
C LEU A 106 10.31 -25.66 19.44
N PRO A 107 11.65 -25.57 19.30
CA PRO A 107 12.55 -26.57 19.85
C PRO A 107 12.52 -26.61 21.38
N VAL A 108 12.49 -25.44 22.03
CA VAL A 108 12.42 -25.32 23.49
C VAL A 108 11.09 -25.88 24.02
N TYR A 109 9.97 -25.55 23.37
CA TYR A 109 8.64 -26.05 23.70
C TYR A 109 8.56 -27.58 23.56
N PHE A 110 9.03 -28.11 22.43
CA PHE A 110 8.97 -29.53 22.13
C PHE A 110 9.83 -30.37 23.10
N ILE A 111 11.08 -29.99 23.32
CA ILE A 111 12.01 -30.71 24.22
C ILE A 111 11.52 -30.67 25.67
N THR A 112 10.97 -29.54 26.10
CA THR A 112 10.47 -29.40 27.48
C THR A 112 9.18 -30.19 27.67
N GLY A 113 8.26 -30.14 26.71
CA GLY A 113 6.94 -30.79 26.82
C GLY A 113 6.96 -32.30 26.61
N ILE A 114 7.89 -32.87 25.82
CA ILE A 114 7.98 -34.32 25.61
C ILE A 114 8.56 -35.07 26.82
N ARG A 115 9.30 -34.38 27.69
CA ARG A 115 9.88 -34.94 28.92
C ARG A 115 8.83 -35.23 29.99
N ASN A 116 7.69 -34.56 29.94
CA ASN A 116 6.59 -34.76 30.88
C ASN A 116 5.56 -35.71 30.24
N PRO A 117 5.35 -36.92 30.80
CA PRO A 117 4.47 -37.92 30.19
C PRO A 117 3.03 -37.44 30.05
N ASP A 118 2.54 -36.63 31.00
CA ASP A 118 1.17 -36.12 31.04
C ASP A 118 0.88 -35.08 29.94
N THR A 119 1.89 -34.32 29.50
CA THR A 119 1.75 -33.27 28.49
C THR A 119 2.28 -33.67 27.11
N LYS A 120 2.82 -34.89 26.97
CA LYS A 120 3.51 -35.35 25.76
C LYS A 120 2.61 -35.27 24.53
N MET A 121 1.40 -35.81 24.61
CA MET A 121 0.44 -35.79 23.50
C MET A 121 0.04 -34.36 23.12
N ASN A 122 -0.29 -33.52 24.11
CA ASN A 122 -0.65 -32.11 23.87
C ASN A 122 0.51 -31.31 23.25
N THR A 123 1.75 -31.59 23.66
CA THR A 123 2.95 -30.93 23.12
C THR A 123 3.16 -31.29 21.65
N ILE A 124 3.05 -32.58 21.29
CA ILE A 124 3.19 -33.05 19.91
C ILE A 124 2.11 -32.41 19.03
N LEU A 125 0.83 -32.47 19.45
CA LEU A 125 -0.29 -31.88 18.70
C LEU A 125 -0.12 -30.37 18.53
N SER A 126 0.19 -29.65 19.61
CA SER A 126 0.42 -28.20 19.56
C SER A 126 1.59 -27.85 18.62
N SER A 127 2.66 -28.64 18.63
CA SER A 127 3.83 -28.41 17.75
C SER A 127 3.46 -28.60 16.28
N ILE A 128 2.67 -29.62 15.94
CA ILE A 128 2.15 -29.83 14.58
C ILE A 128 1.28 -28.65 14.15
N LEU A 129 0.39 -28.18 15.02
CA LEU A 129 -0.47 -27.02 14.75
C LEU A 129 0.34 -25.73 14.56
N ILE A 130 1.40 -25.52 15.34
CA ILE A 130 2.30 -24.37 15.19
C ILE A 130 3.02 -24.43 13.84
N ILE A 131 3.58 -25.59 13.46
CA ILE A 131 4.24 -25.76 12.15
C ILE A 131 3.25 -25.50 11.01
N GLY A 132 2.03 -26.04 11.11
CA GLY A 132 0.97 -25.80 10.13
C GLY A 132 0.59 -24.31 10.04
N GLY A 133 0.41 -23.65 11.17
CA GLY A 133 0.15 -22.21 11.25
C GLY A 133 1.28 -21.36 10.66
N CYS A 134 2.54 -21.72 10.94
CA CYS A 134 3.70 -21.07 10.34
C CYS A 134 3.73 -21.25 8.81
N GLY A 135 3.46 -22.46 8.33
CA GLY A 135 3.37 -22.76 6.89
C GLY A 135 2.30 -21.90 6.20
N LEU A 136 1.11 -21.83 6.78
CA LEU A 136 0.02 -20.99 6.27
C LEU A 136 0.37 -19.49 6.34
N PHE A 137 1.06 -19.04 7.38
CA PHE A 137 1.50 -17.64 7.44
C PHE A 137 2.52 -17.33 6.33
N LEU A 138 3.44 -18.25 6.04
CA LEU A 138 4.41 -18.08 4.96
C LEU A 138 3.77 -18.02 3.57
N THR A 139 2.67 -18.75 3.32
CA THR A 139 1.96 -18.65 2.04
C THR A 139 1.32 -17.28 1.82
N LEU A 140 1.01 -16.55 2.89
CA LEU A 140 0.48 -15.18 2.85
C LEU A 140 1.58 -14.11 2.69
N VAL A 141 2.86 -14.44 2.87
CA VAL A 141 3.98 -13.50 2.71
C VAL A 141 4.39 -13.46 1.25
N SER A 142 4.33 -12.27 0.65
CA SER A 142 4.79 -12.06 -0.73
C SER A 142 6.29 -12.34 -0.82
N SER A 143 6.69 -13.25 -1.70
CA SER A 143 8.10 -13.55 -1.91
C SER A 143 8.82 -12.37 -2.59
N PRO A 144 10.12 -12.14 -2.30
CA PRO A 144 10.87 -11.06 -2.96
C PRO A 144 10.84 -11.14 -4.48
N ARG A 145 10.90 -12.37 -5.01
CA ARG A 145 10.78 -12.63 -6.45
C ARG A 145 9.41 -12.24 -7.01
N SER A 146 8.33 -12.53 -6.29
CA SER A 146 6.98 -12.13 -6.70
C SER A 146 6.82 -10.61 -6.72
N VAL A 147 7.42 -9.90 -5.76
CA VAL A 147 7.41 -8.43 -5.73
C VAL A 147 8.23 -7.85 -6.88
N ALA A 148 9.43 -8.40 -7.15
CA ALA A 148 10.27 -7.95 -8.26
C ALA A 148 9.58 -8.13 -9.62
N ILE A 149 9.00 -9.31 -9.88
CA ILE A 149 8.23 -9.56 -11.12
C ILE A 149 7.05 -8.58 -11.25
N LYS A 150 6.35 -8.31 -10.14
CA LYS A 150 5.23 -7.36 -10.15
C LYS A 150 5.69 -5.95 -10.51
N ASN A 151 6.80 -5.49 -9.93
CA ASN A 151 7.36 -4.18 -10.22
C ASN A 151 7.88 -4.08 -11.66
N GLU A 152 8.47 -5.14 -12.20
CA GLU A 152 8.88 -5.22 -13.61
C GLU A 152 7.67 -5.14 -14.56
N ILE A 153 6.58 -5.83 -14.25
CA ILE A 153 5.31 -5.74 -15.00
C ILE A 153 4.75 -4.31 -14.94
N VAL A 154 4.76 -3.70 -13.76
CA VAL A 154 4.32 -2.31 -13.58
C VAL A 154 5.18 -1.36 -14.41
N MET A 155 6.50 -1.47 -14.31
CA MET A 155 7.44 -0.64 -15.07
C MET A 155 7.25 -0.80 -16.57
N SER A 156 7.20 -2.03 -17.09
CA SER A 156 6.98 -2.29 -18.52
C SER A 156 5.62 -1.80 -19.01
N SER A 157 4.57 -1.92 -18.20
CA SER A 157 3.25 -1.38 -18.53
C SER A 157 3.26 0.15 -18.63
N TYR A 158 3.95 0.82 -17.70
CA TYR A 158 4.14 2.27 -17.71
C TYR A 158 4.92 2.70 -18.96
N LEU A 159 6.07 2.07 -19.23
CA LEU A 159 6.90 2.40 -20.40
C LEU A 159 6.12 2.28 -21.71
N ARG A 160 5.30 1.23 -21.86
CA ARG A 160 4.45 1.05 -23.03
C ARG A 160 3.40 2.16 -23.16
N SER A 161 2.70 2.49 -22.07
CA SER A 161 1.70 3.57 -22.06
C SER A 161 2.33 4.92 -22.39
N GLU A 162 3.51 5.20 -21.87
CA GLU A 162 4.26 6.44 -22.13
C GLU A 162 4.74 6.51 -23.58
N MET A 163 5.24 5.41 -24.17
CA MET A 163 5.60 5.38 -25.59
C MET A 163 4.41 5.65 -26.50
N ILE A 164 3.24 5.09 -26.19
CA ILE A 164 2.00 5.34 -26.93
C ILE A 164 1.64 6.83 -26.84
N LEU A 165 1.64 7.40 -25.63
CA LEU A 165 1.38 8.82 -25.43
C LEU A 165 2.33 9.71 -26.21
N GLN A 166 3.65 9.45 -26.15
CA GLN A 166 4.64 10.22 -26.90
C GLN A 166 4.41 10.14 -28.42
N SER A 167 4.04 8.96 -28.93
CA SER A 167 3.73 8.79 -30.35
C SER A 167 2.50 9.59 -30.78
N GLU A 168 1.45 9.60 -29.97
CA GLU A 168 0.22 10.36 -30.19
C GLU A 168 0.46 11.86 -30.10
N LEU A 169 1.23 12.30 -29.11
CA LEU A 169 1.58 13.70 -28.90
C LEU A 169 2.42 14.25 -30.07
N LYS A 170 3.32 13.44 -30.62
CA LYS A 170 4.09 13.77 -31.85
C LYS A 170 3.17 13.93 -33.07
N MET A 171 2.22 13.01 -33.27
CA MET A 171 1.25 13.10 -34.36
C MET A 171 0.39 14.36 -34.24
N TRP A 172 -0.14 14.62 -33.04
CA TRP A 172 -0.96 15.80 -32.79
C TRP A 172 -0.19 17.11 -33.01
N LYS A 173 1.03 17.24 -32.49
CA LYS A 173 1.88 18.43 -32.73
C LYS A 173 2.12 18.68 -34.21
N THR A 174 2.25 17.62 -35.02
CA THR A 174 2.45 17.73 -36.48
C THR A 174 1.18 18.19 -37.20
N SER A 175 -0.01 17.77 -36.73
CA SER A 175 -1.29 18.16 -37.34
C SER A 175 -1.78 19.53 -36.90
N ASN A 176 -1.36 20.02 -35.73
CA ASN A 176 -1.87 21.24 -35.09
C ASN A 176 -1.13 22.53 -35.51
N THR A 177 -0.26 22.46 -36.53
CA THR A 177 0.62 23.57 -36.96
C THR A 177 -0.12 24.77 -37.57
N SER A 178 -1.45 24.70 -37.77
CA SER A 178 -2.16 25.61 -38.69
C SER A 178 -3.14 26.59 -38.06
N GLU A 179 -3.54 26.50 -36.79
CA GLU A 179 -4.42 27.51 -36.14
C GLU A 179 -4.52 27.33 -34.62
N SER A 180 -3.94 28.26 -33.85
CA SER A 180 -3.96 28.20 -32.37
C SER A 180 -5.28 28.71 -31.79
N SER A 181 -6.32 27.87 -31.84
CA SER A 181 -7.57 28.07 -31.07
C SER A 181 -7.25 28.25 -29.58
N GLU A 182 -8.00 29.09 -28.84
CA GLU A 182 -7.86 29.23 -27.38
C GLU A 182 -7.94 27.88 -26.66
N ARG A 183 -8.79 26.98 -27.17
CA ARG A 183 -8.90 25.61 -26.68
C ARG A 183 -7.61 24.79 -26.85
N SER A 184 -6.92 24.97 -27.98
CA SER A 184 -5.62 24.32 -28.23
C SER A 184 -4.55 24.82 -27.24
N LYS A 185 -4.64 26.08 -26.79
CA LYS A 185 -3.78 26.61 -25.71
C LYS A 185 -4.10 25.95 -24.36
N LEU A 186 -5.38 25.78 -24.03
CA LEU A 186 -5.80 25.04 -22.83
C LEU A 186 -5.32 23.57 -22.87
N ALA A 187 -5.48 22.89 -24.01
CA ALA A 187 -4.99 21.52 -24.19
C ALA A 187 -3.48 21.40 -23.96
N ASN A 188 -2.69 22.31 -24.55
CA ASN A 188 -1.24 22.36 -24.32
C ASN A 188 -0.89 22.60 -22.85
N ASN A 189 -1.64 23.47 -22.15
CA ASN A 189 -1.42 23.74 -20.73
C ASN A 189 -1.74 22.51 -19.87
N ILE A 190 -2.84 21.79 -20.14
CA ILE A 190 -3.18 20.54 -19.44
C ILE A 190 -2.05 19.52 -19.61
N ILE A 191 -1.58 19.29 -20.84
CA ILE A 191 -0.49 18.36 -21.13
C ILE A 191 0.78 18.77 -20.37
N ALA A 192 1.16 20.06 -20.39
CA ALA A 192 2.34 20.53 -19.69
C ALA A 192 2.26 20.35 -18.15
N GLN A 193 1.08 20.59 -17.56
CA GLN A 193 0.86 20.37 -16.12
C GLN A 193 0.87 18.87 -15.76
N CYS A 194 0.28 18.02 -16.60
CA CYS A 194 0.33 16.57 -16.45
C CYS A 194 1.76 16.03 -16.51
N GLU A 195 2.57 16.51 -17.47
CA GLU A 195 3.97 16.13 -17.62
C GLU A 195 4.83 16.59 -16.43
N ALA A 196 4.61 17.82 -15.94
CA ALA A 196 5.27 18.34 -14.74
C ALA A 196 4.91 17.51 -13.49
N LEU A 197 3.64 17.17 -13.31
CA LEU A 197 3.18 16.36 -12.19
C LEU A 197 3.76 14.94 -12.25
N LYS A 198 3.72 14.32 -13.43
CA LYS A 198 4.25 12.97 -13.67
C LYS A 198 5.76 12.92 -13.43
N SER A 199 6.53 13.87 -13.96
CA SER A 199 7.99 13.90 -13.81
C SER A 199 8.44 14.07 -12.36
N GLU A 200 7.76 14.89 -11.56
CA GLU A 200 8.05 15.05 -10.12
C GLU A 200 7.74 13.77 -9.33
N ILE A 201 6.63 13.08 -9.64
CA ILE A 201 6.31 11.78 -9.00
C ILE A 201 7.37 10.74 -9.36
N LEU A 202 7.76 10.65 -10.63
CA LEU A 202 8.79 9.72 -11.10
C LEU A 202 10.15 10.01 -10.49
N LEU A 203 10.52 11.28 -10.33
CA LEU A 203 11.77 11.68 -9.69
C LEU A 203 11.83 11.17 -8.24
N ARG A 204 10.72 11.23 -7.51
CA ARG A 204 10.63 10.76 -6.11
C ARG A 204 10.63 9.23 -6.00
N GLU A 205 10.00 8.52 -6.92
CA GLU A 205 9.94 7.04 -6.92
C GLU A 205 11.23 6.41 -7.47
N THR A 206 11.67 6.88 -8.63
CA THR A 206 12.69 6.21 -9.44
C THR A 206 14.07 6.87 -9.37
N GLY A 207 14.13 8.11 -8.87
CA GLY A 207 15.31 8.97 -8.95
C GLY A 207 15.51 9.64 -10.31
N CYS A 208 14.64 9.39 -11.29
CA CYS A 208 14.75 9.92 -12.64
C CYS A 208 13.45 10.62 -13.04
N ALA A 209 13.55 11.82 -13.63
CA ALA A 209 12.39 12.59 -14.09
C ALA A 209 11.78 12.06 -15.41
N THR A 210 12.59 11.38 -16.24
CA THR A 210 12.17 10.87 -17.56
C THR A 210 12.67 9.46 -17.78
N LEU A 211 11.77 8.58 -18.20
CA LEU A 211 12.03 7.14 -18.38
C LEU A 211 11.96 6.68 -19.84
N VAL A 212 11.48 7.54 -20.75
CA VAL A 212 11.33 7.25 -22.19
C VAL A 212 11.89 8.41 -23.01
N GLY A 213 12.65 8.11 -24.07
CA GLY A 213 13.24 9.10 -24.99
C GLY A 213 14.76 9.26 -24.83
N ASP A 214 15.33 10.25 -25.50
CA ASP A 214 16.79 10.45 -25.59
C ASP A 214 17.45 10.81 -24.24
N HIS A 215 16.66 11.33 -23.30
CA HIS A 215 17.08 11.66 -21.93
C HIS A 215 16.70 10.57 -20.91
N ALA A 216 16.34 9.37 -21.37
CA ALA A 216 15.94 8.28 -20.48
C ALA A 216 17.10 7.81 -19.58
N CYS A 217 16.76 7.59 -18.31
CA CYS A 217 17.68 7.05 -17.31
C CYS A 217 18.15 5.64 -17.67
N LYS A 218 19.46 5.35 -17.55
CA LYS A 218 20.01 4.01 -17.88
C LYS A 218 19.68 2.93 -16.84
N ASN A 219 19.38 3.31 -15.59
CA ASN A 219 19.04 2.41 -14.48
C ASN A 219 18.04 3.06 -13.51
N PRO A 220 16.77 3.23 -13.88
CA PRO A 220 15.77 3.78 -12.96
C PRO A 220 15.48 2.79 -11.84
N MET A 221 15.25 3.28 -10.61
CA MET A 221 14.64 2.42 -9.60
C MET A 221 13.22 2.04 -10.02
N GLU A 222 12.74 0.89 -9.56
CA GLU A 222 11.40 0.42 -9.87
C GLU A 222 10.31 1.32 -9.27
N ILE A 223 9.23 1.57 -10.01
CA ILE A 223 8.05 2.27 -9.49
C ILE A 223 7.36 1.36 -8.47
N LYS A 224 7.24 1.82 -7.22
CA LYS A 224 6.66 1.03 -6.13
C LYS A 224 5.17 1.28 -6.01
N GLU A 225 4.46 0.36 -5.35
CA GLU A 225 3.03 0.52 -5.01
C GLU A 225 2.82 1.39 -3.74
N GLY A 226 3.48 2.55 -3.71
CA GLY A 226 3.26 3.57 -2.68
C GLY A 226 1.84 4.12 -2.70
N ILE A 227 1.43 4.77 -1.61
CA ILE A 227 0.15 5.50 -1.54
C ILE A 227 0.37 6.89 -2.11
N VAL A 228 -0.49 7.32 -3.02
CA VAL A 228 -0.34 8.58 -3.76
C VAL A 228 -0.46 9.79 -2.84
N GLN A 229 -1.28 9.70 -1.79
CA GLN A 229 -1.48 10.77 -0.83
C GLN A 229 -0.17 11.32 -0.23
N ASP A 230 0.87 10.49 -0.14
CA ASP A 230 2.16 10.89 0.42
C ASP A 230 2.84 11.98 -0.43
N TYR A 231 2.54 12.07 -1.73
CA TYR A 231 3.02 13.14 -2.63
C TYR A 231 2.30 14.47 -2.43
N PHE A 232 1.12 14.44 -1.83
CA PHE A 232 0.25 15.59 -1.64
C PHE A 232 0.23 16.12 -0.20
N LYS A 233 1.04 15.53 0.70
CA LYS A 233 1.23 15.97 2.09
C LYS A 233 2.64 16.55 2.31
N GLY A 234 2.75 17.56 3.17
CA GLY A 234 4.03 18.14 3.62
C GLY A 234 4.48 19.41 2.87
N GLU A 235 5.70 19.87 3.15
CA GLU A 235 6.27 21.14 2.61
C GLU A 235 6.48 21.15 1.09
N ARG A 236 6.73 19.99 0.46
CA ARG A 236 6.84 19.84 -1.01
C ARG A 236 5.59 19.20 -1.61
N SER A 237 4.41 19.62 -1.15
CA SER A 237 3.14 19.06 -1.63
C SER A 237 2.88 19.43 -3.10
N LEU A 238 2.42 18.47 -3.89
CA LEU A 238 1.96 18.70 -5.27
C LEU A 238 0.51 19.22 -5.34
N LYS A 239 -0.10 19.51 -4.19
CA LYS A 239 -1.51 19.93 -4.09
C LYS A 239 -1.82 21.21 -4.90
N PRO A 240 -0.97 22.26 -4.89
CA PRO A 240 -1.25 23.46 -5.68
C PRO A 240 -1.26 23.18 -7.19
N GLN A 241 -0.35 22.32 -7.68
CA GLN A 241 -0.29 21.93 -9.09
C GLN A 241 -1.54 21.13 -9.49
N LEU A 242 -2.01 20.25 -8.60
CA LEU A 242 -3.25 19.50 -8.81
C LEU A 242 -4.47 20.42 -8.87
N GLU A 243 -4.59 21.40 -7.97
CA GLU A 243 -5.69 22.37 -7.96
C GLU A 243 -5.71 23.22 -9.25
N ILE A 244 -4.54 23.67 -9.71
CA ILE A 244 -4.39 24.36 -10.99
C ILE A 244 -4.84 23.46 -12.15
N LEU A 245 -4.35 22.23 -12.21
CA LEU A 245 -4.71 21.26 -13.25
C LEU A 245 -6.23 21.00 -13.29
N THR A 246 -6.86 20.79 -12.13
CA THR A 246 -8.32 20.59 -12.05
C THR A 246 -9.09 21.82 -12.55
N SER A 247 -8.62 23.03 -12.23
CA SER A 247 -9.26 24.26 -12.72
C SER A 247 -9.20 24.39 -14.26
N ILE A 248 -8.05 24.08 -14.86
CA ILE A 248 -7.85 24.13 -16.32
C ILE A 248 -8.69 23.04 -17.00
N ILE A 249 -8.76 21.83 -16.44
CA ILE A 249 -9.61 20.75 -16.97
C ILE A 249 -11.08 21.17 -16.98
N LYS A 250 -11.55 21.85 -15.94
CA LYS A 250 -12.93 22.34 -15.85
C LYS A 250 -13.22 23.37 -16.95
N GLU A 251 -12.31 24.30 -17.17
CA GLU A 251 -12.42 25.30 -18.25
C GLU A 251 -12.40 24.62 -19.64
N TYR A 252 -11.51 23.65 -19.84
CA TYR A 252 -11.44 22.87 -21.07
C TYR A 252 -12.74 22.10 -21.35
N ASN A 253 -13.28 21.44 -20.33
CA ASN A 253 -14.54 20.68 -20.42
C ASN A 253 -15.74 21.56 -20.81
N GLN A 254 -15.75 22.84 -20.43
CA GLN A 254 -16.80 23.78 -20.83
C GLN A 254 -16.77 24.12 -22.32
N GLN A 255 -15.60 24.05 -22.96
CA GLN A 255 -15.40 24.34 -24.37
C GLN A 255 -15.54 23.11 -25.29
N LEU A 256 -15.95 21.95 -24.74
CA LEU A 256 -16.13 20.71 -25.49
C LEU A 256 -17.47 20.67 -26.22
N ASN A 257 -17.44 20.17 -27.47
CA ASN A 257 -18.66 19.77 -28.16
C ASN A 257 -19.05 18.35 -27.72
N LYS A 258 -20.01 18.27 -26.80
CA LYS A 258 -20.50 17.02 -26.19
C LYS A 258 -21.06 15.99 -27.18
N GLN A 259 -21.32 16.37 -28.43
CA GLN A 259 -21.80 15.46 -29.46
C GLN A 259 -20.69 14.55 -30.01
N PHE A 260 -19.45 15.04 -30.06
CA PHE A 260 -18.32 14.32 -30.65
C PHE A 260 -17.23 14.01 -29.63
N GLN A 261 -17.14 14.79 -28.55
CA GLN A 261 -16.02 14.77 -27.60
C GLN A 261 -16.49 14.37 -26.19
N GLN A 262 -15.60 13.72 -25.46
CA GLN A 262 -15.88 13.23 -24.11
C GLN A 262 -15.25 14.14 -23.05
N PRO A 263 -16.00 14.55 -22.01
CA PRO A 263 -15.43 15.32 -20.92
C PRO A 263 -14.42 14.49 -20.14
N ILE A 264 -13.36 15.14 -19.69
CA ILE A 264 -12.37 14.55 -18.80
C ILE A 264 -12.99 14.46 -17.41
N GLY A 265 -12.94 13.28 -16.79
CA GLY A 265 -13.49 13.08 -15.43
C GLY A 265 -12.74 13.93 -14.40
N GLU A 266 -13.39 14.98 -13.89
CA GLU A 266 -12.80 15.91 -12.92
C GLU A 266 -12.35 15.21 -11.62
N ASP A 267 -13.06 14.16 -11.22
CA ASP A 267 -12.77 13.38 -10.01
C ASP A 267 -11.64 12.36 -10.19
N ALA A 268 -11.22 12.04 -11.43
CA ALA A 268 -10.29 10.95 -11.68
C ALA A 268 -8.89 11.19 -11.07
N LEU A 269 -8.49 12.46 -10.93
CA LEU A 269 -7.19 12.87 -10.40
C LEU A 269 -7.23 13.30 -8.93
N VAL A 270 -8.42 13.45 -8.33
CA VAL A 270 -8.60 14.02 -6.98
C VAL A 270 -9.29 13.04 -6.02
N SER A 271 -10.10 12.12 -6.54
CA SER A 271 -10.82 11.15 -5.73
C SER A 271 -9.88 10.05 -5.18
N ASN A 272 -10.17 9.62 -3.95
CA ASN A 272 -9.55 8.44 -3.33
C ASN A 272 -8.01 8.41 -3.32
N LEU A 273 -7.34 9.55 -3.21
CA LEU A 273 -5.86 9.65 -3.12
C LEU A 273 -5.24 8.78 -2.00
N ASN A 274 -6.03 8.45 -0.98
CA ASN A 274 -5.61 7.63 0.17
C ASN A 274 -5.59 6.13 -0.17
N GLU A 275 -6.29 5.72 -1.23
CA GLU A 275 -6.46 4.33 -1.65
C GLU A 275 -5.76 4.05 -2.98
N THR A 276 -5.53 5.08 -3.80
CA THR A 276 -4.85 4.96 -5.08
C THR A 276 -3.35 4.71 -4.90
N ARG A 277 -2.84 3.77 -5.69
CA ARG A 277 -1.41 3.41 -5.75
C ARG A 277 -0.70 4.27 -6.79
N THR A 278 0.58 4.55 -6.57
CA THR A 278 1.39 5.40 -7.46
C THR A 278 1.26 5.00 -8.95
N PRO A 279 1.39 3.72 -9.34
CA PRO A 279 1.28 3.32 -10.75
C PRO A 279 -0.11 3.60 -11.34
N GLY A 280 -1.16 3.37 -10.56
CA GLY A 280 -2.53 3.64 -10.96
C GLY A 280 -2.76 5.13 -11.21
N TYR A 281 -2.23 5.98 -10.34
CA TYR A 281 -2.34 7.43 -10.46
C TYR A 281 -1.55 7.98 -11.66
N ILE A 282 -0.33 7.52 -11.87
CA ILE A 282 0.46 7.87 -13.07
C ILE A 282 -0.32 7.46 -14.33
N ASN A 283 -0.93 6.27 -14.34
CA ASN A 283 -1.77 5.85 -15.45
C ASN A 283 -3.01 6.75 -15.63
N SER A 284 -3.65 7.23 -14.56
CA SER A 284 -4.74 8.21 -14.64
C SER A 284 -4.30 9.55 -15.24
N ILE A 285 -3.07 10.01 -14.94
CA ILE A 285 -2.47 11.19 -15.59
C ILE A 285 -2.31 10.94 -17.09
N ILE A 286 -1.69 9.82 -17.48
CA ILE A 286 -1.50 9.45 -18.90
C ILE A 286 -2.86 9.36 -19.63
N GLN A 287 -3.87 8.77 -19.00
CA GLN A 287 -5.22 8.69 -19.57
C GLN A 287 -5.83 10.09 -19.76
N THR A 288 -5.61 11.02 -18.83
CA THR A 288 -6.05 12.42 -18.97
C THR A 288 -5.40 13.08 -20.19
N GLU A 289 -4.08 12.91 -20.36
CA GLU A 289 -3.36 13.42 -21.53
C GLU A 289 -3.89 12.81 -22.84
N MET A 290 -4.18 11.50 -22.85
CA MET A 290 -4.76 10.80 -24.00
C MET A 290 -6.17 11.30 -24.35
N PHE A 291 -7.03 11.57 -23.36
CA PHE A 291 -8.37 12.13 -23.61
C PHE A 291 -8.30 13.52 -24.24
N VAL A 292 -7.39 14.38 -23.76
CA VAL A 292 -7.14 15.70 -24.37
C VAL A 292 -6.77 15.54 -25.85
N ILE A 293 -5.79 14.69 -26.14
CA ILE A 293 -5.31 14.47 -27.52
C ILE A 293 -6.44 13.93 -28.41
N GLN A 294 -7.22 12.95 -27.94
CA GLN A 294 -8.33 12.38 -28.69
C GLN A 294 -9.40 13.43 -29.01
N ASN A 295 -9.78 14.25 -28.04
CA ASN A 295 -10.75 15.32 -28.21
C ASN A 295 -10.26 16.37 -29.23
N GLU A 296 -8.98 16.75 -29.19
CA GLU A 296 -8.40 17.67 -30.18
C GLU A 296 -8.34 17.05 -31.58
N ARG A 297 -8.04 15.76 -31.72
CA ARG A 297 -8.05 15.06 -33.01
C ARG A 297 -9.45 15.00 -33.62
N GLN A 298 -10.48 14.74 -32.81
CA GLN A 298 -11.87 14.76 -33.26
C GLN A 298 -12.31 16.15 -33.72
N LEU A 299 -11.79 17.21 -33.09
CA LEU A 299 -12.04 18.57 -33.53
C LEU A 299 -11.44 18.82 -34.91
N LEU A 300 -10.19 18.39 -35.13
CA LEU A 300 -9.54 18.52 -36.44
C LEU A 300 -10.24 17.71 -37.53
N ALA A 301 -10.79 16.54 -37.20
CA ALA A 301 -11.53 15.70 -38.14
C ALA A 301 -12.94 16.20 -38.49
N THR A 302 -13.48 17.14 -37.69
CA THR A 302 -14.81 17.73 -37.89
C THR A 302 -14.77 19.11 -38.56
N ARG A 303 -13.57 19.67 -38.76
CA ARG A 303 -13.32 20.85 -39.61
C ARG A 303 -13.23 20.45 -41.08
#